data_AF-A0A4R4KIY0-F1
#
_entry.id   AF-A0A4R4KIY0-F1
#
_cell.length_a   1.000
_cell.length_b   1.000
_cell.length_c   1.000
_cell.angle_alpha   90.00
_cell.angle_beta   90.00
_cell.angle_gamma   90.00
#
_symmetry.space_group_name_H-M   'P 1'
#
loop_
_entity.id
_entity.type
_entity.pdbx_description
1 polymer ?
#
loop_
_entity_poly.entity_id
_entity_poly.type
_entity_poly.pdbx_seq_one_letter_code
_entity_poly.pdbx_strand_id
1 'polypeptide(L)'
;MKLTKSLIITLIAGFCLSACAPSTVPFTNFTVFTEQLRTDLEGAGIPLSKVQFYNDKPVAIKRQGINANDINVDAEGQISIQNGKTVQTINVRPFTPGVVMSNGGGSINVSFDDTQKDRQGMRFILQGNQYVLETIDANKMSYNDNTFDLQSGVGARLFVSKDLLNQVNRQNETQKGRRVGQ
;
A
#
# COMPACT_ATOMS: atom_id res chain seq x y z
N MET A 1 -59.81 -10.10 33.44
CA MET A 1 -59.28 -11.30 32.77
C MET A 1 -58.07 -10.86 31.94
N LYS A 2 -56.93 -11.56 32.07
CA LYS A 2 -55.63 -11.23 31.48
C LYS A 2 -55.64 -11.47 29.96
N LEU A 3 -55.07 -10.56 29.16
CA LEU A 3 -54.48 -10.82 27.83
C LEU A 3 -53.50 -9.66 27.54
N THR A 4 -52.22 -9.82 27.84
CA THR A 4 -51.11 -10.32 26.99
C THR A 4 -50.32 -9.17 26.36
N LYS A 5 -49.08 -9.10 26.83
CA LYS A 5 -47.94 -8.37 26.27
C LYS A 5 -47.74 -8.76 24.79
N SER A 6 -47.34 -7.78 23.97
CA SER A 6 -46.46 -7.91 22.79
C SER A 6 -47.03 -7.12 21.61
N LEU A 7 -46.60 -5.86 21.46
CA LEU A 7 -46.62 -5.14 20.18
C LEU A 7 -45.81 -3.83 20.28
N ILE A 8 -44.51 -3.96 20.58
CA ILE A 8 -43.54 -2.86 20.46
C ILE A 8 -42.27 -3.41 19.81
N ILE A 9 -42.36 -4.00 18.61
CA ILE A 9 -41.17 -4.38 17.82
C ILE A 9 -41.51 -4.34 16.33
N THR A 10 -41.80 -3.17 15.75
CA THR A 10 -41.68 -2.98 14.28
C THR A 10 -41.77 -1.50 13.90
N LEU A 11 -40.65 -0.76 13.91
CA LEU A 11 -40.39 0.31 12.92
C LEU A 11 -38.99 0.97 13.01
N ILE A 12 -37.93 0.18 13.26
CA ILE A 12 -36.54 0.67 13.12
C ILE A 12 -35.80 -0.32 12.23
N ALA A 13 -36.16 -0.36 10.95
CA ALA A 13 -35.48 -1.13 9.92
C ALA A 13 -35.53 -0.32 8.62
N GLY A 14 -34.61 0.62 8.47
CA GLY A 14 -34.57 1.52 7.33
C GLY A 14 -33.45 2.53 7.38
N PHE A 15 -32.26 2.13 7.86
CA PHE A 15 -31.03 2.90 7.69
C PHE A 15 -29.90 1.94 7.32
N CYS A 16 -28.95 2.44 6.54
CA CYS A 16 -27.80 1.76 5.94
C CYS A 16 -28.03 1.16 4.54
N LEU A 17 -28.47 2.01 3.60
CA LEU A 17 -27.95 1.87 2.23
C LEU A 17 -26.47 2.26 2.27
N SER A 18 -25.61 1.25 2.44
CA SER A 18 -24.15 1.39 2.30
C SER A 18 -23.84 1.88 0.89
N ALA A 19 -23.47 3.15 0.79
CA ALA A 19 -22.82 3.70 -0.40
C ALA A 19 -21.41 3.12 -0.51
N CYS A 20 -21.27 1.90 -1.06
CA CYS A 20 -20.01 1.47 -1.67
C CYS A 20 -19.86 2.18 -3.01
N ALA A 21 -19.61 3.49 -2.99
CA ALA A 21 -19.10 4.17 -4.18
C ALA A 21 -17.68 3.64 -4.42
N PRO A 22 -17.32 3.18 -5.62
CA PRO A 22 -15.93 2.97 -5.96
C PRO A 22 -15.26 4.33 -5.81
N SER A 23 -14.39 4.48 -4.81
CA SER A 23 -13.59 5.67 -4.61
C SER A 23 -12.65 5.81 -5.80
N THR A 24 -13.09 6.50 -6.85
CA THR A 24 -12.24 6.98 -7.92
C THR A 24 -11.34 8.04 -7.30
N VAL A 25 -10.18 7.60 -6.82
CA VAL A 25 -9.16 8.50 -6.27
C VAL A 25 -8.76 9.46 -7.39
N PRO A 26 -9.00 10.78 -7.23
CA PRO A 26 -8.61 11.73 -8.26
C PRO A 26 -7.08 11.71 -8.37
N PHE A 27 -6.57 11.39 -9.57
CA PHE A 27 -5.14 11.40 -9.88
C PHE A 27 -4.45 12.74 -9.53
N THR A 28 -5.23 13.82 -9.36
CA THR A 28 -4.74 15.16 -9.04
C THR A 28 -4.09 15.28 -7.66
N ASN A 29 -4.38 14.37 -6.72
CA ASN A 29 -3.96 14.49 -5.33
C ASN A 29 -2.68 13.74 -5.00
N PHE A 30 -2.09 13.03 -5.95
CA PHE A 30 -0.87 12.27 -5.75
C PHE A 30 0.29 12.79 -6.61
N THR A 31 1.51 12.53 -6.16
CA THR A 31 2.74 12.82 -6.88
C THR A 31 3.69 11.64 -6.78
N VAL A 32 4.58 11.51 -7.76
CA VAL A 32 5.66 10.51 -7.71
C VAL A 32 6.53 10.79 -6.50
N PHE A 33 6.85 9.75 -5.73
CA PHE A 33 7.83 9.81 -4.67
C PHE A 33 9.24 9.75 -5.26
N THR A 34 9.99 10.85 -5.09
CA THR A 34 11.33 11.03 -5.64
C THR A 34 12.40 11.01 -4.55
N GLU A 35 13.66 10.85 -4.95
CA GLU A 35 14.78 10.93 -4.01
C GLU A 35 14.92 12.32 -3.39
N GLN A 36 14.63 13.37 -4.18
CA GLN A 36 14.56 14.72 -3.65
C GLN A 36 13.50 14.84 -2.55
N LEU A 37 12.29 14.31 -2.78
CA LEU A 37 11.23 14.37 -1.79
C LEU A 37 11.56 13.58 -0.52
N ARG A 38 12.23 12.44 -0.66
CA ARG A 38 12.78 11.71 0.48
C ARG A 38 13.71 12.60 1.31
N THR A 39 14.67 13.24 0.65
CA THR A 39 15.63 14.14 1.29
C THR A 39 14.92 15.29 2.02
N ASP A 40 13.91 15.89 1.39
CA ASP A 40 13.14 16.99 1.98
C ASP A 40 12.35 16.53 3.22
N LEU A 41 11.77 15.32 3.20
CA LEU A 41 11.04 14.73 4.32
C LEU A 41 11.97 14.42 5.50
N GLU A 42 13.11 13.78 5.22
CA GLU A 42 14.12 13.47 6.24
C GLU A 42 14.70 14.75 6.84
N GLY A 43 14.95 15.79 6.02
CA GLY A 43 15.37 17.12 6.48
C GLY A 43 14.33 17.83 7.36
N ALA A 44 13.04 17.62 7.10
CA ALA A 44 11.94 18.08 7.94
C ALA A 44 11.68 17.20 9.19
N GLY A 45 12.49 16.15 9.41
CA GLY A 45 12.32 15.23 10.53
C GLY A 45 11.08 14.34 10.44
N ILE A 46 10.54 14.14 9.22
CA ILE A 46 9.39 13.27 8.96
C ILE A 46 9.91 11.89 8.54
N PRO A 47 9.88 10.88 9.42
CA PRO A 47 10.35 9.54 9.07
C PRO A 47 9.41 8.89 8.04
N LEU A 48 9.98 8.08 7.15
CA LEU A 48 9.22 7.36 6.11
C LEU A 48 8.14 6.42 6.68
N SER A 49 8.26 5.98 7.94
CA SER A 49 7.22 5.21 8.63
C SER A 49 5.92 5.99 8.89
N LYS A 50 5.95 7.32 8.79
CA LYS A 50 4.78 8.19 8.89
C LYS A 50 4.21 8.59 7.51
N VAL A 51 4.82 8.11 6.43
CA VAL A 51 4.42 8.43 5.06
C VAL A 51 3.54 7.30 4.53
N GLN A 52 2.35 7.67 4.05
CA GLN A 52 1.50 6.74 3.31
C GLN A 52 1.96 6.69 1.86
N PHE A 53 2.34 5.51 1.40
CA PHE A 53 2.73 5.26 0.02
C PHE A 53 1.58 4.68 -0.80
N TYR A 54 1.70 4.82 -2.12
CA TYR A 54 0.75 4.32 -3.10
C TYR A 54 1.50 3.79 -4.32
N ASN A 55 0.97 2.78 -4.99
CA ASN A 55 1.44 2.33 -6.29
C ASN A 55 0.68 3.03 -7.43
N ASP A 56 1.34 3.40 -8.52
CA ASP A 56 0.68 4.12 -9.63
C ASP A 56 -0.02 3.22 -10.66
N LYS A 57 0.30 1.92 -10.65
CA LYS A 57 -0.17 0.90 -11.61
C LYS A 57 -0.60 -0.36 -10.87
N PRO A 58 -1.50 -1.17 -11.46
CA PRO A 58 -1.83 -2.46 -10.87
C PRO A 58 -0.56 -3.32 -10.82
N VAL A 59 -0.36 -4.00 -9.69
CA VAL A 59 0.69 -5.01 -9.54
C VAL A 59 0.00 -6.34 -9.33
N ALA A 60 0.20 -7.28 -10.26
CA ALA A 60 -0.37 -8.61 -10.16
C ALA A 60 0.74 -9.63 -10.29
N ILE A 61 0.87 -10.50 -9.29
CA ILE A 61 1.92 -11.51 -9.22
C ILE A 61 1.30 -12.89 -9.06
N LYS A 62 1.90 -13.87 -9.74
CA LYS A 62 1.42 -15.25 -9.77
C LYS A 62 2.58 -16.22 -9.60
N ARG A 63 2.36 -17.30 -8.85
CA ARG A 63 3.26 -18.46 -8.84
C ARG A 63 2.46 -19.76 -8.87
N GLN A 64 3.05 -20.81 -9.43
CA GLN A 64 2.45 -22.14 -9.54
C GLN A 64 3.26 -23.17 -8.75
N GLY A 65 2.68 -24.36 -8.56
CA GLY A 65 3.42 -25.51 -8.03
C GLY A 65 3.55 -25.51 -6.50
N ILE A 66 2.64 -24.83 -5.81
CA ILE A 66 2.58 -24.82 -4.36
C ILE A 66 2.00 -26.16 -3.90
N ASN A 67 2.73 -26.93 -3.09
CA ASN A 67 2.13 -28.12 -2.48
C ASN A 67 0.97 -27.68 -1.59
N ALA A 68 -0.15 -28.39 -1.61
CA ALA A 68 -1.31 -28.05 -0.79
C ALA A 68 -0.97 -27.99 0.72
N ASN A 69 0.06 -28.73 1.14
CA ASN A 69 0.58 -28.74 2.52
C ASN A 69 1.53 -27.57 2.84
N ASP A 70 2.12 -26.93 1.82
CA ASP A 70 3.00 -25.75 1.97
C ASP A 70 2.20 -24.43 1.92
N ILE A 71 0.89 -24.52 1.64
CA ILE A 71 -0.03 -23.41 1.83
C ILE A 71 -0.17 -23.19 3.33
N ASN A 72 0.67 -22.31 3.86
CA ASN A 72 0.52 -21.85 5.22
C ASN A 72 -0.86 -21.18 5.37
N VAL A 73 -1.52 -21.34 6.53
CA VAL A 73 -2.81 -20.69 6.83
C VAL A 73 -2.69 -19.14 6.76
N ASP A 74 -1.44 -18.66 6.81
CA ASP A 74 -1.04 -17.26 6.65
C ASP A 74 -0.68 -16.86 5.21
N ALA A 75 -0.98 -17.68 4.20
CA ALA A 75 -0.69 -17.32 2.83
C ALA A 75 -1.49 -16.06 2.39
N GLU A 76 -0.78 -15.09 1.83
CA GLU A 76 -1.33 -13.84 1.33
C GLU A 76 -1.92 -14.02 -0.09
N GLY A 77 -2.98 -13.28 -0.40
CA GLY A 77 -3.63 -13.33 -1.71
C GLY A 77 -4.54 -14.53 -1.94
N GLN A 78 -4.97 -14.71 -3.18
CA GLN A 78 -5.92 -15.74 -3.58
C GLN A 78 -5.21 -17.02 -4.00
N ILE A 79 -5.70 -18.15 -3.49
CA ILE A 79 -5.23 -19.48 -3.87
C ILE A 79 -6.30 -20.16 -4.72
N SER A 80 -5.90 -20.72 -5.85
CA SER A 80 -6.77 -21.48 -6.75
C SER A 80 -6.07 -22.73 -7.29
N ILE A 81 -6.83 -23.73 -7.70
CA ILE A 81 -6.30 -24.90 -8.41
C ILE A 81 -6.55 -24.72 -9.90
N GLN A 82 -5.51 -24.73 -10.72
CA GLN A 82 -5.57 -24.62 -12.18
C GLN A 82 -4.79 -25.78 -12.79
N ASN A 83 -5.44 -26.61 -13.61
CA ASN A 83 -4.83 -27.77 -14.29
C ASN A 83 -4.09 -28.73 -13.32
N GLY A 84 -4.69 -29.02 -12.17
CA GLY A 84 -4.08 -29.89 -11.14
C GLY A 84 -2.90 -29.27 -10.39
N LYS A 85 -2.57 -27.99 -10.63
CA LYS A 85 -1.54 -27.25 -9.91
C LYS A 85 -2.15 -26.17 -9.04
N THR A 86 -1.65 -26.03 -7.81
CA THR A 86 -1.98 -24.88 -6.96
C THR A 86 -1.32 -23.62 -7.52
N VAL A 87 -2.11 -22.54 -7.56
CA VAL A 87 -1.73 -21.21 -8.01
C VAL A 87 -2.03 -20.21 -6.92
N GLN A 88 -1.03 -19.45 -6.49
CA GLN A 88 -1.22 -18.26 -5.66
C GLN A 88 -1.15 -17.01 -6.54
N THR A 89 -2.09 -16.10 -6.32
CA THR A 89 -2.16 -14.81 -7.02
C THR A 89 -2.36 -13.69 -6.01
N ILE A 90 -1.52 -12.66 -6.09
CA ILE A 90 -1.65 -11.44 -5.28
C ILE A 90 -1.88 -10.28 -6.25
N ASN A 91 -2.90 -9.47 -5.94
CA ASN A 91 -3.32 -8.35 -6.78
C ASN A 91 -3.37 -7.07 -5.94
N VAL A 92 -2.53 -6.10 -6.28
CA VAL A 92 -2.54 -4.76 -5.71
C VAL A 92 -3.11 -3.81 -6.75
N ARG A 93 -4.26 -3.21 -6.45
CA ARG A 93 -4.90 -2.20 -7.30
C ARG A 93 -4.05 -0.91 -7.32
N PRO A 94 -4.14 -0.07 -8.37
CA PRO A 94 -3.54 1.26 -8.35
C PRO A 94 -4.04 2.05 -7.14
N PHE A 95 -3.15 2.84 -6.56
CA PHE A 95 -3.41 3.68 -5.39
C PHE A 95 -3.91 2.91 -4.17
N THR A 96 -3.50 1.65 -4.03
CA THR A 96 -3.67 0.96 -2.74
C THR A 96 -2.73 1.62 -1.73
N PRO A 97 -3.23 2.04 -0.56
CA PRO A 97 -2.39 2.58 0.50
C PRO A 97 -1.44 1.51 1.01
N GLY A 98 -0.15 1.82 1.07
CA GLY A 98 0.88 0.97 1.63
C GLY A 98 1.78 1.66 2.64
N VAL A 99 2.33 0.87 3.56
CA VAL A 99 3.20 1.31 4.66
C VAL A 99 4.61 0.77 4.48
N VAL A 100 5.60 1.54 4.92
CA VAL A 100 7.01 1.11 4.85
C VAL A 100 7.28 0.02 5.88
N MET A 101 7.77 -1.11 5.40
CA MET A 101 8.23 -2.22 6.24
C MET A 101 9.72 -2.10 6.54
N SER A 102 10.51 -1.67 5.55
CA SER A 102 11.93 -1.41 5.70
C SER A 102 12.41 -0.48 4.59
N ASN A 103 13.52 0.22 4.82
CA ASN A 103 14.13 1.07 3.82
C ASN A 103 15.65 1.15 4.05
N GLY A 104 16.42 1.37 2.98
CA GLY A 104 17.88 1.47 3.04
C GLY A 104 18.53 1.16 1.69
N GLY A 105 19.76 1.64 1.48
CA GLY A 105 20.55 1.33 0.28
C GLY A 105 19.86 1.68 -1.05
N GLY A 106 19.13 2.81 -1.11
CA GLY A 106 18.37 3.20 -2.29
C GLY A 106 17.11 2.34 -2.54
N SER A 107 16.61 1.65 -1.51
CA SER A 107 15.41 0.83 -1.62
C SER A 107 14.40 1.13 -0.51
N ILE A 108 13.13 0.89 -0.80
CA ILE A 108 12.00 0.98 0.12
C ILE A 108 11.12 -0.25 -0.10
N ASN A 109 10.89 -1.02 0.95
CA ASN A 109 9.93 -2.11 0.92
C ASN A 109 8.61 -1.62 1.49
N VAL A 110 7.53 -1.71 0.70
CA VAL A 110 6.20 -1.21 1.03
C VAL A 110 5.22 -2.36 1.06
N SER A 111 4.54 -2.55 2.18
CA SER A 111 3.43 -3.48 2.27
C SER A 111 2.13 -2.80 1.86
N PHE A 112 1.36 -3.45 0.99
CA PHE A 112 0.02 -3.04 0.58
C PHE A 112 -1.06 -4.00 1.11
N ASP A 113 -0.68 -4.90 2.01
CA ASP A 113 -1.55 -5.90 2.61
C ASP A 113 -2.24 -5.32 3.85
N ASP A 114 -3.57 -5.34 3.87
CA ASP A 114 -4.37 -4.91 5.02
C ASP A 114 -4.54 -6.01 6.06
N THR A 115 -4.14 -7.25 5.75
CA THR A 115 -4.26 -8.40 6.64
C THR A 115 -3.07 -8.59 7.61
N GLN A 116 -2.05 -7.74 7.50
CA GLN A 116 -0.81 -7.79 8.30
C GLN A 116 -0.04 -9.12 8.17
N LYS A 117 -0.26 -9.87 7.09
CA LYS A 117 0.44 -11.14 6.82
C LYS A 117 1.73 -10.91 6.06
N ASP A 118 1.81 -9.81 5.31
CA ASP A 118 3.02 -9.36 4.65
C ASP A 118 4.13 -9.02 5.66
N ARG A 119 5.29 -9.66 5.51
CA ARG A 119 6.42 -9.51 6.42
C ARG A 119 7.55 -8.66 5.84
N GLN A 120 7.60 -8.54 4.51
CA GLN A 120 8.74 -7.94 3.83
C GLN A 120 8.36 -6.67 3.10
N GLY A 121 7.15 -6.58 2.55
CA GLY A 121 6.76 -5.52 1.62
C GLY A 121 7.29 -5.78 0.21
N MET A 122 6.61 -5.21 -0.78
CA MET A 122 7.09 -5.18 -2.15
C MET A 122 8.27 -4.22 -2.25
N ARG A 123 9.36 -4.67 -2.88
CA ARG A 123 10.62 -3.92 -2.95
C ARG A 123 10.62 -2.93 -4.10
N PHE A 124 10.82 -1.65 -3.79
CA PHE A 124 11.03 -0.57 -4.77
C PHE A 124 12.46 -0.07 -4.66
N ILE A 125 13.14 0.04 -5.80
CA ILE A 125 14.52 0.53 -5.90
C ILE A 125 14.58 1.87 -6.62
N LEU A 126 15.54 2.70 -6.21
CA LEU A 126 15.81 3.97 -6.84
C LEU A 126 16.36 3.75 -8.26
N GLN A 127 15.63 4.25 -9.25
CA GLN A 127 16.04 4.28 -10.65
C GLN A 127 15.92 5.72 -11.16
N GLY A 128 17.07 6.32 -11.47
CA GLY A 128 17.15 7.76 -11.74
C GLY A 128 16.76 8.56 -10.50
N ASN A 129 15.58 9.18 -10.51
CA ASN A 129 15.06 9.98 -9.38
C ASN A 129 13.73 9.43 -8.82
N GLN A 130 13.38 8.18 -9.13
CA GLN A 130 12.08 7.60 -8.77
C GLN A 130 12.26 6.21 -8.17
N TYR A 131 11.38 5.84 -7.26
CA TYR A 131 11.34 4.49 -6.68
C TYR A 131 10.43 3.61 -7.52
N VAL A 132 11.03 2.59 -8.15
CA VAL A 132 10.40 1.69 -9.12
C VAL A 132 10.39 0.26 -8.57
N LEU A 133 9.31 -0.49 -8.79
CA LEU A 133 9.19 -1.89 -8.39
C LEU A 133 10.38 -2.70 -8.94
N GLU A 134 11.09 -3.39 -8.04
CA GLU A 134 12.25 -4.21 -8.39
C GLU A 134 11.81 -5.49 -9.11
N THR A 135 12.54 -5.85 -10.17
CA THR A 135 12.37 -7.10 -10.89
C THR A 135 13.71 -7.82 -10.99
N ILE A 136 13.71 -9.14 -10.81
CA ILE A 136 14.89 -10.00 -10.95
C ILE A 136 15.20 -10.25 -12.42
N ASP A 137 14.21 -10.72 -13.19
CA ASP A 137 14.36 -11.14 -14.60
C ASP A 137 13.24 -10.56 -15.47
N ALA A 138 13.21 -9.24 -15.65
CA ALA A 138 12.21 -8.45 -16.43
C ALA A 138 10.74 -8.56 -16.00
N ASN A 139 10.22 -9.75 -15.75
CA ASN A 139 8.86 -10.07 -15.33
C ASN A 139 8.82 -10.98 -14.09
N LYS A 140 9.90 -11.06 -13.31
CA LYS A 140 9.92 -11.79 -12.02
C LYS A 140 10.27 -10.87 -10.88
N MET A 141 9.72 -11.13 -9.70
CA MET A 141 10.12 -10.45 -8.46
C MET A 141 10.23 -11.42 -7.29
N SER A 142 11.06 -11.06 -6.32
CA SER A 142 11.06 -11.67 -4.99
C SER A 142 10.01 -10.99 -4.12
N TYR A 143 9.23 -11.78 -3.39
CA TYR A 143 8.28 -11.29 -2.41
C TYR A 143 8.04 -12.36 -1.34
N ASN A 144 8.18 -11.99 -0.05
CA ASN A 144 8.04 -12.90 1.09
C ASN A 144 8.81 -14.21 0.89
N ASP A 145 10.11 -14.11 0.59
CA ASP A 145 11.05 -15.23 0.33
C ASP A 145 10.71 -16.12 -0.87
N ASN A 146 9.76 -15.72 -1.71
CA ASN A 146 9.31 -16.49 -2.87
C ASN A 146 9.46 -15.70 -4.16
N THR A 147 9.75 -16.41 -5.25
CA THR A 147 9.78 -15.80 -6.59
C THR A 147 8.40 -15.91 -7.24
N PHE A 148 7.90 -14.79 -7.75
CA PHE A 148 6.65 -14.71 -8.51
C PHE A 148 6.88 -14.20 -9.92
N ASP A 149 6.03 -14.64 -10.84
CA ASP A 149 5.88 -14.07 -12.17
C ASP A 149 4.93 -12.86 -12.11
N LEU A 150 5.42 -11.68 -12.50
CA LEU A 150 4.61 -10.48 -12.71
C LEU A 150 3.70 -10.68 -13.92
N GLN A 151 2.40 -10.62 -13.65
CA GLN A 151 1.37 -10.52 -14.67
C GLN A 151 1.14 -9.05 -15.05
N SER A 152 1.36 -8.12 -14.12
CA SER A 152 1.35 -6.66 -14.36
C SER A 152 2.15 -5.94 -13.28
N GLY A 153 2.52 -4.68 -13.53
CA GLY A 153 3.22 -3.83 -12.55
C GLY A 153 4.69 -3.55 -12.85
N VAL A 154 5.23 -4.04 -13.98
CA VAL A 154 6.59 -3.68 -14.41
C VAL A 154 6.69 -2.15 -14.54
N GLY A 155 7.69 -1.56 -13.89
CA GLY A 155 7.85 -0.12 -13.85
C GLY A 155 6.77 0.61 -13.05
N ALA A 156 6.08 -0.06 -12.11
CA ALA A 156 5.23 0.59 -11.12
C ALA A 156 6.08 1.46 -10.20
N ARG A 157 5.55 2.62 -9.80
CA ARG A 157 6.27 3.63 -9.02
C ARG A 157 5.58 3.90 -7.71
N LEU A 158 6.37 4.31 -6.71
CA LEU A 158 5.84 4.85 -5.47
C LEU A 158 5.34 6.28 -5.65
N PHE A 159 4.17 6.53 -5.08
CA PHE A 159 3.49 7.81 -5.02
C PHE A 159 3.18 8.15 -3.56
N VAL A 160 3.01 9.44 -3.30
CA VAL A 160 2.54 10.00 -2.02
C VAL A 160 1.49 11.07 -2.28
N SER A 161 0.72 11.45 -1.26
CA SER A 161 -0.22 12.55 -1.38
C SER A 161 0.51 13.89 -1.53
N LYS A 162 -0.08 14.81 -2.30
CA LYS A 162 0.43 16.20 -2.40
C LYS A 162 0.30 16.96 -1.09
N ASP A 163 -0.60 16.56 -0.20
CA ASP A 163 -0.73 17.15 1.13
C ASP A 163 0.54 16.96 1.97
N LEU A 164 1.26 15.87 1.77
CA LEU A 164 2.56 15.65 2.38
C LEU A 164 3.57 16.72 1.97
N LEU A 165 3.55 17.14 0.69
CA LEU A 165 4.41 18.23 0.20
C LEU A 165 4.08 19.55 0.90
N ASN A 166 2.79 19.85 1.03
CA ASN A 166 2.32 21.06 1.69
C ASN A 166 2.78 21.11 3.15
N GLN A 167 2.80 19.96 3.83
CA GLN A 167 3.29 19.86 5.20
C GLN A 167 4.79 20.14 5.30
N VAL A 168 5.60 19.58 4.40
CA VAL A 168 7.06 19.81 4.34
C VAL A 168 7.36 21.29 4.07
N ASN A 169 6.70 21.89 3.09
CA ASN A 169 6.90 23.30 2.73
C ASN A 169 6.59 24.24 3.91
N ARG A 170 5.50 24.01 4.64
CA ARG A 170 5.12 24.82 5.81
C ARG A 170 6.14 24.73 6.96
N GLN A 171 6.73 23.57 7.18
CA GLN A 171 7.81 23.41 8.18
C GLN A 171 9.03 24.25 7.80
N ASN A 172 9.40 24.26 6.51
CA ASN A 172 10.53 25.03 6.01
C ASN A 172 10.31 26.56 6.08
N GLU A 173 9.07 27.03 5.89
CA GLU A 173 8.74 28.46 5.99
C GLU A 173 8.69 28.99 7.43
N THR A 174 8.50 28.13 8.43
CA THR A 174 8.39 28.55 9.83
C THR A 174 9.77 28.85 10.43
N GLN A 175 10.33 30.02 10.15
CA GLN A 175 11.57 30.46 10.78
C GLN A 175 11.34 30.88 12.24
N LYS A 176 12.17 30.38 13.16
CA LYS A 176 12.02 30.61 14.61
C LYS A 176 12.30 32.05 15.09
N GLY A 177 12.73 32.94 14.19
CA GLY A 177 13.13 34.31 14.50
C GLY A 177 14.39 34.38 15.39
N ARG A 178 15.25 35.38 15.17
CA ARG A 178 16.34 35.68 16.11
C ARG A 178 15.83 36.64 17.18
N ARG A 179 15.93 36.24 18.46
CA ARG A 179 15.76 37.18 19.58
C ARG A 179 17.10 37.87 19.83
N VAL A 180 17.09 39.19 19.87
CA VAL A 180 18.23 39.98 20.35
C VAL A 180 18.22 39.87 21.87
N GLY A 181 19.32 39.41 22.46
CA GLY A 181 19.47 39.34 23.92
C GLY A 181 19.39 40.73 24.55
N GLN A 182 18.58 40.86 25.60
CA GLN A 182 18.68 41.91 26.62
C GLN A 182 19.47 41.37 27.79
#